data_AF-A0A395IE30-F1
#
_entry.id   AF-A0A395IE30-F1
#
_cell.length_a   1.000
_cell.length_b   1.000
_cell.length_c   1.000
_cell.angle_alpha   90.00
_cell.angle_beta   90.00
_cell.angle_gamma   90.00
#
_symmetry.space_group_name_H-M   'P 1'
#
loop_
_entity.id
_entity.type
_entity.pdbx_description
1 polymer ?
#
loop_
_entity_poly.entity_id
_entity_poly.type
_entity_poly.pdbx_seq_one_letter_code
_entity_poly.pdbx_strand_id
1 'polypeptide(L)'
;MTMKSTLLSPLIFLTTFSRIINVNASFNLNTSSPDWDYVAKDLANTTCKACIAAYSTDIDCDATLLGLVASMRPAFRPTSTDFDNTCTTTCSDSLHAYLKGIQEACTADGDAAQEYVGGSTPEALVPVEIVAQVFQYILAKDCTKSANGTYCYNVASSSSASSFSCDDECAVQEYQIAHDYPGSAYQFNYYWLVSIGTGGRMNSLVDGKDYNSVERQ
;
A
#
# COMPACT_ATOMS: atom_id res chain seq x y z
N MET A 1 -30.10 -23.95 -71.12
CA MET A 1 -30.03 -23.11 -69.91
C MET A 1 -29.71 -24.04 -68.76
N THR A 2 -28.45 -24.09 -68.32
CA THR A 2 -27.98 -25.01 -67.28
C THR A 2 -27.05 -24.20 -66.39
N MET A 3 -27.52 -23.80 -65.21
CA MET A 3 -26.70 -23.10 -64.22
C MET A 3 -25.84 -24.13 -63.48
N LYS A 4 -24.52 -23.98 -63.56
CA LYS A 4 -23.56 -24.56 -62.62
C LYS A 4 -23.33 -23.55 -61.50
N SER A 5 -23.68 -23.90 -60.27
CA SER A 5 -23.34 -23.15 -59.06
C SER A 5 -22.09 -23.75 -58.44
N THR A 6 -21.03 -22.96 -58.34
CA THR A 6 -19.77 -23.35 -57.70
C THR A 6 -19.82 -22.90 -56.24
N LEU A 7 -19.73 -23.86 -55.31
CA LEU A 7 -19.60 -23.60 -53.87
C LEU A 7 -18.18 -23.11 -53.57
N LEU A 8 -18.05 -21.88 -53.08
CA LEU A 8 -16.85 -21.36 -52.44
C LEU A 8 -17.04 -21.44 -50.91
N SER A 9 -16.25 -22.29 -50.27
CA SER A 9 -16.18 -22.44 -48.82
C SER A 9 -15.23 -21.39 -48.23
N PRO A 10 -15.60 -20.62 -47.20
CA PRO A 10 -14.64 -19.79 -46.48
C PRO A 10 -13.95 -20.62 -45.40
N LEU A 11 -12.62 -20.74 -45.48
CA LEU A 11 -11.80 -21.17 -44.35
C LEU A 11 -11.85 -20.09 -43.27
N ILE A 12 -12.43 -20.41 -42.13
CA ILE A 12 -12.38 -19.58 -40.91
C ILE A 12 -11.06 -19.90 -40.21
N PHE A 13 -10.10 -18.97 -40.26
CA PHE A 13 -8.92 -19.01 -39.39
C PHE A 13 -9.34 -18.58 -37.97
N LEU A 14 -9.49 -19.54 -37.05
CA LEU A 14 -9.54 -19.25 -35.62
C LEU A 14 -8.10 -18.93 -35.15
N THR A 15 -7.78 -17.65 -35.05
CA THR A 15 -6.62 -17.20 -34.26
C THR A 15 -7.00 -17.25 -32.79
N THR A 16 -6.65 -18.32 -32.09
CA THR A 16 -6.70 -18.37 -30.64
C THR A 16 -5.63 -17.43 -30.09
N PHE A 17 -6.01 -16.18 -29.79
CA PHE A 17 -5.22 -15.32 -28.92
C PHE A 17 -5.29 -15.93 -27.52
N SER A 18 -4.28 -16.73 -27.17
CA SER A 18 -3.99 -17.04 -25.79
C SER A 18 -3.68 -15.72 -25.10
N ARG A 19 -4.68 -15.13 -24.42
CA ARG A 19 -4.41 -14.13 -23.41
C ARG A 19 -3.48 -14.82 -22.42
N ILE A 20 -2.25 -14.33 -22.32
CA ILE A 20 -1.40 -14.65 -21.19
C ILE A 20 -2.23 -14.20 -19.99
N ILE A 21 -2.80 -15.16 -19.25
CA ILE A 21 -3.33 -14.89 -17.93
C ILE A 21 -2.07 -14.63 -17.11
N ASN A 22 -1.60 -13.39 -17.13
CA ASN A 22 -0.83 -12.91 -16.00
C ASN A 22 -1.76 -13.12 -14.83
N VAL A 23 -1.45 -14.13 -14.02
CA VAL A 23 -2.00 -14.21 -12.67
C VAL A 23 -1.41 -12.98 -11.98
N ASN A 24 -2.08 -11.85 -12.15
CA ASN A 24 -1.72 -10.64 -11.44
C ASN A 24 -1.81 -11.01 -9.96
N ALA A 25 -0.72 -10.79 -9.24
CA ALA A 25 -0.77 -10.88 -7.80
C ALA A 25 -1.86 -9.90 -7.32
N SER A 26 -2.76 -10.39 -6.48
CA SER A 26 -3.79 -9.56 -5.86
C SER A 26 -3.95 -9.92 -4.39
N PHE A 27 -4.39 -8.95 -3.62
CA PHE A 27 -4.73 -9.11 -2.21
C PHE A 27 -5.89 -8.20 -1.85
N ASN A 28 -6.57 -8.45 -0.73
CA ASN A 28 -7.51 -7.50 -0.14
C ASN A 28 -7.15 -7.27 1.32
N LEU A 29 -7.54 -6.12 1.86
CA LEU A 29 -7.18 -5.77 3.23
C LEU A 29 -8.11 -6.45 4.25
N ASN A 30 -9.27 -6.98 3.86
CA ASN A 30 -10.14 -7.69 4.80
C ASN A 30 -9.77 -9.17 5.03
N THR A 31 -8.58 -9.59 4.59
CA THR A 31 -8.07 -10.94 4.81
C THR A 31 -6.78 -10.89 5.63
N SER A 32 -6.78 -11.52 6.80
CA SER A 32 -5.59 -11.64 7.63
C SER A 32 -4.49 -12.45 6.94
N SER A 33 -3.26 -11.98 7.05
CA SER A 33 -2.05 -12.58 6.49
C SER A 33 -0.84 -12.30 7.41
N PRO A 34 0.33 -12.93 7.18
CA PRO A 34 1.51 -12.71 8.00
C PRO A 34 2.05 -11.27 8.04
N ASP A 35 1.65 -10.41 7.11
CA ASP A 35 2.05 -9.00 7.04
C ASP A 35 0.87 -8.04 7.21
N TRP A 36 -0.34 -8.54 7.50
CA TRP A 36 -1.53 -7.70 7.57
C TRP A 36 -2.66 -8.33 8.38
N ASP A 37 -3.21 -7.61 9.35
CA ASP A 37 -4.33 -8.12 10.17
C ASP A 37 -5.26 -7.01 10.67
N TYR A 38 -5.06 -5.77 10.22
CA TYR A 38 -5.70 -4.60 10.80
C TYR A 38 -7.20 -4.53 10.49
N VAL A 39 -7.59 -4.51 9.21
CA VAL A 39 -9.01 -4.31 8.83
C VAL A 39 -9.94 -5.40 9.37
N ALA A 40 -9.44 -6.64 9.48
CA ALA A 40 -10.20 -7.75 10.02
C ALA A 40 -10.49 -7.61 11.53
N LYS A 41 -9.81 -6.71 12.24
CA LYS A 41 -9.82 -6.59 13.71
C LYS A 41 -10.16 -5.21 14.23
N ASP A 42 -9.59 -4.19 13.61
CA ASP A 42 -9.41 -2.85 14.16
C ASP A 42 -10.16 -1.77 13.36
N LEU A 43 -11.16 -2.17 12.56
CA LEU A 43 -12.21 -1.25 12.16
C LEU A 43 -13.18 -1.04 13.32
N ALA A 44 -13.76 0.16 13.42
CA ALA A 44 -14.75 0.44 14.46
C ALA A 44 -15.90 -0.57 14.39
N ASN A 45 -16.39 -1.05 15.54
CA ASN A 45 -17.51 -2.01 15.59
C ASN A 45 -18.84 -1.45 15.04
N THR A 46 -18.92 -0.13 14.86
CA THR A 46 -20.02 0.59 14.20
C THR A 46 -19.89 0.63 12.69
N THR A 47 -18.76 0.19 12.12
CA THR A 47 -18.52 0.19 10.68
C THR A 47 -19.56 -0.68 9.98
N CYS A 48 -20.17 -0.12 8.95
CA CYS A 48 -21.26 -0.73 8.23
C CYS A 48 -20.78 -1.86 7.31
N LYS A 49 -21.70 -2.77 6.97
CA LYS A 49 -21.40 -3.91 6.10
C LYS A 49 -20.93 -3.50 4.70
N ALA A 50 -21.42 -2.37 4.19
CA ALA A 50 -21.02 -1.86 2.88
C ALA A 50 -19.54 -1.44 2.88
N CYS A 51 -19.11 -0.73 3.94
CA CYS A 51 -17.72 -0.36 4.13
C CYS A 51 -16.80 -1.59 4.25
N ILE A 52 -17.16 -2.56 5.09
CA ILE A 52 -16.40 -3.82 5.23
C ILE A 52 -16.30 -4.57 3.90
N ALA A 53 -17.38 -4.58 3.10
CA ALA A 53 -17.37 -5.21 1.78
C ALA A 53 -16.44 -4.49 0.80
N ALA A 54 -16.35 -3.15 0.84
CA ALA A 54 -15.40 -2.40 0.03
C ALA A 54 -13.95 -2.82 0.35
N TYR A 55 -13.64 -3.04 1.63
CA TYR A 55 -12.34 -3.55 2.08
C TYR A 55 -12.00 -4.98 1.65
N SER A 56 -13.01 -5.76 1.25
CA SER A 56 -12.83 -7.09 0.64
C SER A 56 -12.57 -7.06 -0.86
N THR A 57 -12.59 -5.88 -1.49
CA THR A 57 -12.27 -5.74 -2.92
C THR A 57 -10.79 -6.05 -3.15
N ASP A 58 -10.51 -6.84 -4.18
CA ASP A 58 -9.12 -7.16 -4.54
C ASP A 58 -8.39 -5.92 -5.08
N ILE A 59 -7.14 -5.79 -4.66
CA ILE A 59 -6.14 -4.84 -5.14
C ILE A 59 -5.18 -5.64 -6.02
N ASP A 60 -5.12 -5.30 -7.31
CA ASP A 60 -4.24 -5.92 -8.30
C ASP A 60 -2.80 -5.39 -8.13
N CYS A 61 -2.15 -5.82 -7.05
CA CYS A 61 -0.78 -5.45 -6.71
C CYS A 61 -0.03 -6.62 -6.07
N ASP A 62 1.29 -6.63 -6.23
CA ASP A 62 2.15 -7.59 -5.56
C ASP A 62 2.08 -7.45 -4.04
N ALA A 63 2.10 -8.59 -3.32
CA ALA A 63 1.99 -8.63 -1.87
C ALA A 63 3.19 -7.97 -1.15
N THR A 64 4.27 -7.67 -1.87
CA THR A 64 5.36 -6.82 -1.37
C THR A 64 4.84 -5.50 -0.82
N LEU A 65 3.77 -4.92 -1.38
CA LEU A 65 3.18 -3.70 -0.84
C LEU A 65 2.65 -3.86 0.60
N LEU A 66 2.04 -5.00 0.92
CA LEU A 66 1.63 -5.30 2.31
C LEU A 66 2.85 -5.30 3.24
N GLY A 67 3.94 -5.91 2.77
CA GLY A 67 5.20 -5.93 3.51
C GLY A 67 5.80 -4.54 3.71
N LEU A 68 5.76 -3.68 2.69
CA LEU A 68 6.25 -2.29 2.80
C LEU A 68 5.42 -1.48 3.80
N VAL A 69 4.09 -1.70 3.86
CA VAL A 69 3.19 -0.95 4.75
C VAL A 69 3.26 -1.43 6.20
N ALA A 70 3.25 -2.74 6.44
CA ALA A 70 2.99 -3.28 7.78
C ALA A 70 3.79 -4.55 8.15
N SER A 71 4.86 -4.89 7.41
CA SER A 71 5.64 -6.11 7.68
C SER A 71 6.12 -6.20 9.13
N MET A 72 5.78 -7.31 9.77
CA MET A 72 6.37 -7.72 11.04
C MET A 72 7.55 -8.68 10.87
N ARG A 73 7.95 -8.98 9.62
CA ARG A 73 9.04 -9.89 9.31
C ARG A 73 10.39 -9.18 9.50
N PRO A 74 11.23 -9.56 10.49
CA PRO A 74 12.53 -8.91 10.71
C PRO A 74 13.51 -9.06 9.53
N ALA A 75 13.26 -10.04 8.66
CA ALA A 75 14.04 -10.30 7.45
C ALA A 75 13.37 -9.78 6.17
N PHE A 76 12.31 -8.96 6.27
CA PHE A 76 11.71 -8.34 5.09
C PHE A 76 12.70 -7.38 4.45
N ARG A 77 13.17 -7.75 3.26
CA ARG A 77 14.17 -7.03 2.50
C ARG A 77 13.77 -7.13 1.03
N PRO A 78 12.85 -6.27 0.55
CA PRO A 78 12.41 -6.29 -0.83
C PRO A 78 13.61 -6.06 -1.76
N THR A 79 13.64 -6.78 -2.86
CA THR A 79 14.64 -6.67 -3.92
C THR A 79 14.13 -5.72 -5.00
N SER A 80 15.01 -5.31 -5.93
CA SER A 80 14.57 -4.53 -7.09
C SER A 80 13.50 -5.24 -7.93
N THR A 81 13.52 -6.57 -8.00
CA THR A 81 12.48 -7.36 -8.69
C THR A 81 11.13 -7.24 -7.97
N ASP A 82 11.12 -7.27 -6.65
CA ASP A 82 9.90 -7.11 -5.86
C ASP A 82 9.30 -5.71 -6.09
N PHE A 83 10.15 -4.69 -6.15
CA PHE A 83 9.73 -3.35 -6.54
C PHE A 83 9.24 -3.29 -8.00
N ASP A 84 9.93 -3.89 -8.97
CA ASP A 84 9.47 -3.88 -10.37
C ASP A 84 8.10 -4.57 -10.54
N ASN A 85 7.80 -5.59 -9.75
CA ASN A 85 6.49 -6.25 -9.71
C ASN A 85 5.41 -5.38 -9.03
N THR A 86 5.79 -4.62 -8.00
CA THR A 86 4.87 -3.78 -7.21
C THR A 86 4.59 -2.45 -7.89
N CYS A 87 5.63 -1.80 -8.41
CA CYS A 87 5.64 -0.43 -8.93
C CYS A 87 5.16 -0.36 -10.38
N THR A 88 3.96 -0.90 -10.60
CA THR A 88 3.29 -0.93 -11.89
C THR A 88 2.14 0.06 -11.93
N THR A 89 1.77 0.53 -13.12
CA THR A 89 0.56 1.34 -13.28
C THR A 89 -0.70 0.56 -12.90
N THR A 90 -0.71 -0.76 -13.09
CA THR A 90 -1.81 -1.62 -12.65
C THR A 90 -1.99 -1.56 -11.13
N CYS A 91 -0.92 -1.65 -10.35
CA CYS A 91 -1.01 -1.51 -8.90
C CYS A 91 -1.49 -0.12 -8.49
N SER A 92 -0.94 0.96 -9.07
CA SER A 92 -1.36 2.32 -8.72
C SER A 92 -2.82 2.60 -9.08
N ASP A 93 -3.27 2.16 -10.27
CA ASP A 93 -4.63 2.34 -10.74
C ASP A 93 -5.62 1.52 -9.89
N SER A 94 -5.23 0.30 -9.50
CA SER A 94 -6.03 -0.56 -8.63
C SER A 94 -6.16 0.04 -7.22
N LEU A 95 -5.09 0.57 -6.63
CA LEU A 95 -5.17 1.28 -5.34
C LEU A 95 -6.02 2.56 -5.41
N HIS A 96 -6.00 3.28 -6.54
CA HIS A 96 -6.86 4.44 -6.74
C HIS A 96 -8.33 4.03 -6.79
N ALA A 97 -8.66 3.00 -7.57
CA ALA A 97 -10.01 2.45 -7.66
C ALA A 97 -10.49 1.91 -6.30
N TYR A 98 -9.61 1.23 -5.57
CA TYR A 98 -9.88 0.69 -4.23
C TYR A 98 -10.20 1.80 -3.22
N LEU A 99 -9.36 2.84 -3.12
CA LEU A 99 -9.62 3.99 -2.25
C LEU A 99 -10.95 4.66 -2.60
N LYS A 100 -11.21 4.87 -3.89
CA LYS A 100 -12.47 5.46 -4.34
C LYS A 100 -13.67 4.60 -3.92
N GLY A 101 -13.59 3.28 -4.06
CA GLY A 101 -14.62 2.35 -3.62
C GLY A 101 -14.89 2.42 -2.11
N ILE A 102 -13.84 2.57 -1.29
CA ILE A 102 -13.97 2.81 0.15
C ILE A 102 -14.69 4.14 0.42
N GLN A 103 -14.25 5.22 -0.21
CA GLN A 103 -14.87 6.56 -0.03
C GLN A 103 -16.34 6.59 -0.44
N GLU A 104 -16.73 5.81 -1.46
CA GLU A 104 -18.13 5.69 -1.90
C GLU A 104 -18.97 4.79 -0.99
N ALA A 105 -18.39 3.73 -0.41
CA ALA A 105 -19.11 2.73 0.39
C ALA A 105 -19.18 3.06 1.88
N CYS A 106 -18.18 3.77 2.41
CA CYS A 106 -18.01 4.05 3.82
C CYS A 106 -18.54 5.44 4.22
N THR A 107 -19.79 5.72 3.89
CA THR A 107 -20.42 7.03 4.15
C THR A 107 -21.39 7.01 5.34
N ALA A 108 -21.51 5.88 6.04
CA ALA A 108 -22.46 5.75 7.13
C ALA A 108 -21.89 6.38 8.41
N ASP A 109 -22.76 6.96 9.23
CA ASP A 109 -22.38 7.43 10.56
C ASP A 109 -21.80 6.27 11.38
N GLY A 110 -20.54 6.43 11.81
CA GLY A 110 -19.81 5.41 12.59
C GLY A 110 -18.86 4.53 11.77
N ASP A 111 -18.77 4.70 10.45
CA ASP A 111 -17.67 4.14 9.67
C ASP A 111 -16.35 4.82 10.07
N ALA A 112 -15.43 4.06 10.66
CA ALA A 112 -14.17 4.59 11.15
C ALA A 112 -13.10 3.51 11.28
N ALA A 113 -11.84 3.95 11.17
CA ALA A 113 -10.67 3.15 11.52
C ALA A 113 -10.24 3.46 12.97
N GLN A 114 -9.68 2.49 13.67
CA GLN A 114 -9.16 2.67 15.03
C GLN A 114 -7.68 3.05 15.01
N GLU A 115 -7.37 4.25 15.48
CA GLU A 115 -5.99 4.70 15.72
C GLU A 115 -5.55 4.30 17.13
N TYR A 116 -4.38 3.69 17.22
CA TYR A 116 -3.71 3.42 18.47
C TYR A 116 -3.03 4.71 19.00
N VAL A 117 -3.56 5.23 20.10
CA VAL A 117 -3.05 6.45 20.77
C VAL A 117 -2.23 6.17 22.05
N GLY A 118 -2.03 4.89 22.38
CA GLY A 118 -1.26 4.43 23.55
C GLY A 118 -1.97 4.55 24.90
N GLY A 119 -1.41 3.90 25.92
CA GLY A 119 -1.87 4.01 27.31
C GLY A 119 -3.18 3.26 27.62
N SER A 120 -3.97 3.79 28.55
CA SER A 120 -5.27 3.24 28.96
C SER A 120 -6.46 3.92 28.28
N THR A 121 -6.20 4.81 27.32
CA THR A 121 -7.26 5.53 26.60
C THR A 121 -7.86 4.65 25.50
N PRO A 122 -9.18 4.76 25.25
CA PRO A 122 -9.79 4.14 24.08
C PRO A 122 -9.05 4.59 22.81
N GLU A 123 -8.92 3.68 21.85
CA GLU A 123 -8.46 4.00 20.50
C GLU A 123 -9.23 5.21 19.95
N ALA A 124 -8.52 6.10 19.27
CA ALA A 124 -9.17 7.21 18.60
C ALA A 124 -9.84 6.72 17.31
N LEU A 125 -10.97 7.30 16.94
CA LEU A 125 -11.60 7.03 15.66
C LEU A 125 -11.11 8.05 14.65
N VAL A 126 -10.61 7.56 13.53
CA VAL A 126 -10.15 8.37 12.40
C VAL A 126 -10.94 8.00 11.13
N PRO A 127 -11.00 8.90 10.13
CA PRO A 127 -11.62 8.59 8.84
C PRO A 127 -11.13 7.24 8.29
N VAL A 128 -12.07 6.38 7.90
CA VAL A 128 -11.77 4.99 7.56
C VAL A 128 -10.88 4.89 6.32
N GLU A 129 -10.96 5.85 5.40
CA GLU A 129 -10.16 5.90 4.19
C GLU A 129 -8.65 6.09 4.43
N ILE A 130 -8.24 6.52 5.63
CA ILE A 130 -6.82 6.69 5.99
C ILE A 130 -6.04 5.39 5.77
N VAL A 131 -6.64 4.23 6.08
CA VAL A 131 -6.00 2.93 5.87
C VAL A 131 -5.56 2.76 4.43
N ALA A 132 -6.44 3.03 3.47
CA ALA A 132 -6.12 2.94 2.04
C ALA A 132 -5.19 4.07 1.56
N GLN A 133 -5.27 5.26 2.16
CA GLN A 133 -4.36 6.37 1.85
C GLN A 133 -2.92 6.08 2.26
N VAL A 134 -2.69 5.36 3.37
CA VAL A 134 -1.34 4.91 3.76
C VAL A 134 -0.74 4.02 2.66
N PHE A 135 -1.52 3.10 2.08
CA PHE A 135 -1.05 2.27 0.96
C PHE A 135 -0.67 3.09 -0.27
N GLN A 136 -1.47 4.11 -0.62
CA GLN A 136 -1.14 5.01 -1.73
C GLN A 136 0.15 5.81 -1.48
N TYR A 137 0.32 6.33 -0.26
CA TYR A 137 1.52 7.05 0.14
C TYR A 137 2.76 6.15 0.07
N ILE A 138 2.70 4.94 0.64
CA ILE A 138 3.81 4.00 0.65
C ILE A 138 4.17 3.56 -0.78
N LEU A 139 3.18 3.25 -1.62
CA LEU A 139 3.44 2.93 -3.03
C LEU A 139 4.14 4.11 -3.73
N ALA A 140 3.62 5.33 -3.60
CA ALA A 140 4.21 6.51 -4.24
C ALA A 140 5.64 6.75 -3.78
N LYS A 141 5.87 6.72 -2.46
CA LYS A 141 7.18 6.93 -1.84
C LYS A 141 8.18 5.86 -2.28
N ASP A 142 7.84 4.58 -2.16
CA ASP A 142 8.80 3.50 -2.34
C ASP A 142 9.03 3.14 -3.81
N CYS A 143 8.08 3.46 -4.70
CA CYS A 143 8.24 3.32 -6.15
C CYS A 143 8.95 4.49 -6.82
N THR A 144 9.31 5.51 -6.05
CA THR A 144 10.10 6.63 -6.55
C THR A 144 11.50 6.14 -6.94
N LYS A 145 11.98 6.59 -8.10
CA LYS A 145 13.32 6.26 -8.62
C LYS A 145 14.14 7.54 -8.74
N SER A 146 15.40 7.46 -8.33
CA SER A 146 16.39 8.50 -8.63
C SER A 146 16.70 8.55 -10.13
N ALA A 147 17.41 9.59 -10.58
CA ALA A 147 17.82 9.77 -11.97
C ALA A 147 18.62 8.59 -12.57
N ASN A 148 19.26 7.75 -11.74
CA ASN A 148 19.98 6.57 -12.19
C ASN A 148 19.10 5.32 -12.37
N GLY A 149 17.80 5.43 -12.08
CA GLY A 149 16.82 4.33 -12.19
C GLY A 149 16.73 3.42 -10.96
N THR A 150 17.49 3.68 -9.90
CA THR A 150 17.41 2.95 -8.63
C THR A 150 16.28 3.50 -7.78
N TYR A 151 15.48 2.60 -7.20
CA TYR A 151 14.44 2.95 -6.23
C TYR A 151 15.01 3.71 -5.04
N CYS A 152 14.36 4.80 -4.67
CA CYS A 152 14.77 5.66 -3.57
C CYS A 152 14.73 4.94 -2.21
N TYR A 153 13.86 3.93 -2.06
CA TYR A 153 13.88 3.02 -0.90
C TYR A 153 15.25 2.37 -0.67
N ASN A 154 15.99 2.09 -1.75
CA ASN A 154 17.28 1.38 -1.70
C ASN A 154 18.49 2.32 -1.52
N VAL A 155 18.31 3.63 -1.66
CA VAL A 155 19.37 4.59 -1.34
C VAL A 155 19.22 4.98 0.12
N ALA A 156 20.31 4.96 0.89
CA ALA A 156 20.28 5.43 2.26
C ALA A 156 20.02 6.95 2.26
N SER A 157 18.76 7.38 2.40
CA SER A 157 18.44 8.80 2.60
C SER A 157 18.79 9.18 4.04
N SER A 158 19.41 10.35 4.22
CA SER A 158 19.74 10.86 5.55
C SER A 158 18.46 11.17 6.32
N SER A 159 18.30 10.53 7.48
CA SER A 159 17.07 10.42 8.27
C SER A 159 16.59 11.69 9.00
N SER A 160 16.93 12.89 8.52
CA SER A 160 16.34 14.11 9.11
C SER A 160 16.16 15.25 8.11
N ALA A 161 14.97 15.86 8.14
CA ALA A 161 14.59 17.03 7.34
C ALA A 161 15.57 18.21 7.51
N SER A 162 16.27 18.27 8.63
CA SER A 162 17.22 19.33 8.97
C SER A 162 18.65 19.07 8.49
N SER A 163 18.93 17.89 7.91
CA SER A 163 20.30 17.48 7.55
C SER A 163 20.49 17.00 6.12
N PHE A 164 19.42 16.89 5.32
CA PHE A 164 19.54 16.40 3.94
C PHE A 164 19.95 17.55 3.00
N SER A 165 20.75 17.22 1.98
CA SER A 165 21.10 18.18 0.93
C SER A 165 19.88 18.45 0.05
N CYS A 166 19.65 19.70 -0.37
CA CYS A 166 18.64 19.99 -1.40
C CYS A 166 18.95 19.31 -2.75
N ASP A 167 20.17 18.79 -2.94
CA ASP A 167 20.57 18.00 -4.10
C ASP A 167 20.28 16.49 -3.93
N ASP A 168 19.80 16.06 -2.76
CA ASP A 168 19.33 14.69 -2.54
C ASP A 168 17.93 14.53 -3.16
N GLU A 169 17.91 14.13 -4.43
CA GLU A 169 16.70 13.93 -5.23
C GLU A 169 15.68 13.04 -4.52
N CYS A 170 16.14 11.96 -3.88
CA CYS A 170 15.25 11.01 -3.20
C CYS A 170 14.61 11.63 -1.96
N ALA A 171 15.38 12.38 -1.15
CA ALA A 171 14.83 13.08 -0.01
C ALA A 171 13.83 14.16 -0.45
N VAL A 172 14.15 14.95 -1.48
CA VAL A 172 13.25 15.99 -2.00
C VAL A 172 11.93 15.37 -2.48
N GLN A 173 11.99 14.27 -3.23
CA GLN A 173 10.80 13.58 -3.72
C GLN A 173 9.98 12.97 -2.56
N GLU A 174 10.64 12.39 -1.54
CA GLU A 174 9.96 11.87 -0.35
C GLU A 174 9.14 12.96 0.36
N TYR A 175 9.71 14.15 0.58
CA TYR A 175 8.96 15.27 1.20
C TYR A 175 7.82 15.79 0.34
N GLN A 176 8.02 15.87 -0.97
CA GLN A 176 6.95 16.28 -1.89
C GLN A 176 5.80 15.27 -1.87
N ILE A 177 6.11 13.97 -1.90
CA ILE A 177 5.11 12.90 -1.82
C ILE A 177 4.40 12.94 -0.45
N ALA A 178 5.13 13.13 0.65
CA ALA A 178 4.51 13.27 1.96
C ALA A 178 3.54 14.46 2.02
N HIS A 179 3.87 15.56 1.35
CA HIS A 179 2.97 16.71 1.25
C HIS A 179 1.71 16.42 0.41
N ASP A 180 1.87 15.70 -0.71
CA ASP A 180 0.80 15.49 -1.68
C ASP A 180 -0.16 14.35 -1.28
N TYR A 181 0.26 13.45 -0.40
CA TYR A 181 -0.51 12.29 0.03
C TYR A 181 -0.94 12.42 1.50
N PRO A 182 -2.24 12.58 1.80
CA PRO A 182 -2.74 12.71 3.18
C PRO A 182 -2.39 11.53 4.10
N GLY A 183 -2.24 10.33 3.52
CA GLY A 183 -1.84 9.13 4.25
C GLY A 183 -0.46 9.23 4.92
N SER A 184 0.38 10.19 4.51
CA SER A 184 1.70 10.43 5.12
C SER A 184 1.65 10.84 6.59
N ALA A 185 0.50 11.30 7.09
CA ALA A 185 0.32 11.63 8.50
C ALA A 185 0.21 10.38 9.40
N TYR A 186 0.11 9.18 8.82
CA TYR A 186 -0.10 7.92 9.50
C TYR A 186 0.87 6.83 9.04
N GLN A 187 1.08 5.84 9.90
CA GLN A 187 1.82 4.63 9.57
C GLN A 187 1.27 3.43 10.34
N PHE A 188 1.69 2.23 9.94
CA PHE A 188 1.45 1.02 10.72
C PHE A 188 2.66 0.64 11.55
N ASN A 189 2.44 0.37 12.83
CA ASN A 189 3.45 -0.13 13.76
C ASN A 189 2.93 -1.42 14.41
N TYR A 190 3.49 -2.58 14.09
CA TYR A 190 2.99 -3.89 14.55
C TYR A 190 1.46 -4.07 14.32
N TYR A 191 0.98 -3.72 13.12
CA TYR A 191 -0.43 -3.66 12.71
C TYR A 191 -1.28 -2.54 13.30
N TRP A 192 -0.76 -1.74 14.23
CA TRP A 192 -1.48 -0.59 14.77
C TRP A 192 -1.37 0.61 13.84
N LEU A 193 -2.49 1.17 13.43
CA LEU A 193 -2.53 2.49 12.79
C LEU A 193 -2.16 3.55 13.83
N VAL A 194 -1.13 4.34 13.56
CA VAL A 194 -0.64 5.41 14.46
C VAL A 194 -0.39 6.70 13.68
N SER A 195 -0.68 7.86 14.27
CA SER A 195 -0.27 9.16 13.71
C SER A 195 1.23 9.43 13.93
N ILE A 196 1.84 10.17 13.00
CA ILE A 196 3.27 10.50 13.01
C ILE A 196 3.59 11.80 13.81
N GLY A 197 2.59 12.59 14.25
CA GLY A 197 2.77 13.71 15.21
C GLY A 197 1.45 14.42 15.57
N THR A 198 1.16 14.80 16.82
CA THR A 198 1.93 15.60 17.80
C THR A 198 2.07 14.97 19.21
N GLY A 199 3.04 14.07 19.45
CA GLY A 199 3.41 13.67 20.82
C GLY A 199 3.69 12.18 21.08
N GLY A 200 3.60 11.30 20.09
CA GLY A 200 4.09 9.92 20.20
C GLY A 200 5.60 9.88 20.13
N ARG A 201 6.28 9.60 21.26
CA ARG A 201 7.73 9.38 21.29
C ARG A 201 8.13 8.34 20.24
N MET A 202 8.92 8.79 19.27
CA MET A 202 9.67 7.96 18.33
C MET A 202 10.33 6.77 19.03
N ASN A 203 9.96 5.58 18.59
CA ASN A 203 10.78 4.37 18.61
C ASN A 203 10.34 3.52 17.40
N SER A 204 10.43 4.08 16.20
CA SER A 204 10.52 3.30 14.96
C SER A 204 11.97 3.49 14.49
N LEU A 205 12.81 2.47 14.68
CA LEU A 205 13.09 1.50 13.62
C LEU A 205 13.46 2.17 12.29
N VAL A 206 14.30 3.20 12.37
CA VAL A 206 15.37 3.38 11.40
C VAL A 206 16.60 2.71 12.02
N ASP A 207 17.24 1.86 11.22
CA ASP A 207 18.39 1.01 11.55
C ASP A 207 18.10 -0.27 12.35
N GLY A 208 18.21 -1.40 11.63
CA GLY A 208 18.73 -2.64 12.16
C GLY A 208 20.21 -2.52 12.57
N LYS A 209 20.52 -1.59 13.48
CA LYS A 209 21.78 -1.52 14.22
C LYS A 209 21.49 -1.22 15.69
N ASP A 210 21.71 -2.26 16.49
CA ASP A 210 22.02 -2.26 17.92
C ASP A 210 21.31 -1.27 18.84
N TYR A 211 20.58 -1.77 19.84
CA TYR A 211 20.81 -1.33 21.22
C TYR A 211 20.45 -2.43 22.21
N ASN A 212 21.43 -3.28 22.49
CA ASN A 212 21.54 -4.05 23.73
C ASN A 212 22.67 -3.42 24.55
N SER A 213 22.35 -2.52 25.47
CA SER A 213 23.16 -2.13 26.66
C SER A 213 22.32 -1.15 27.49
N VAL A 214 21.64 -1.58 28.56
CA VAL A 214 22.12 -1.56 29.96
C VAL A 214 22.67 -0.20 30.40
N GLU A 215 21.96 0.48 31.32
CA GLU A 215 22.39 0.96 32.66
C GLU A 215 21.36 2.00 33.16
N ARG A 216 20.55 1.67 34.18
CA ARG A 216 20.75 2.09 35.59
C ARG A 216 21.16 3.56 35.75
N GLN A 217 20.21 4.36 36.25
CA GLN A 217 20.33 5.13 37.50
C GLN A 217 18.93 5.37 38.08
#